data_AF-A0AAD9GRK9-F1
#
_entry.id   AF-A0AAD9GRK9-F1
#
_cell.length_a   1.000
_cell.length_b   1.000
_cell.length_c   1.000
_cell.angle_alpha   90.00
_cell.angle_beta   90.00
_cell.angle_gamma   90.00
#
_symmetry.space_group_name_H-M   'P 1'
#
loop_
_entity.id
_entity.type
_entity.pdbx_description
1 polymer ?
#
loop_
_entity_poly.entity_id
_entity_poly.type
_entity_poly.pdbx_seq_one_letter_code
_entity_poly.pdbx_strand_id
1 'polypeptide(L)'
;MNNESKVEGLPYGWDGKDWRRYKWTMRTIFREHDLLDIAEGKIKREGLTSEESEAIFDKKQFKIMRMIGTTIPSHRLQQVDQYESGTEMWAALCEIYEKRQNATIRESTILRLSEELKSLKCSGSDDVQAHVAYMFRLKTDLASYGYEVNDINMKSMLLDSLLDQNEFEQLR
;
A
#
# COMPACT_ATOMS: atom_id res chain seq x y z
N MET A 1 13.47 -0.83 32.72
CA MET A 1 13.34 -1.90 31.69
C MET A 1 12.19 -1.48 30.80
N ASN A 2 12.28 -1.22 29.49
CA ASN A 2 13.32 -1.35 28.45
C ASN A 2 13.14 -0.10 27.55
N ASN A 3 14.17 0.70 27.28
CA ASN A 3 15.09 0.57 26.15
C ASN A 3 14.43 0.14 24.82
N GLU A 4 13.45 0.93 24.36
CA GLU A 4 13.18 1.01 22.93
C GLU A 4 14.23 1.94 22.31
N SER A 5 15.21 1.33 21.66
CA SER A 5 16.06 2.00 20.69
C SER A 5 15.15 2.62 19.62
N LYS A 6 14.72 3.87 19.82
CA LYS A 6 14.27 4.72 18.72
C LYS A 6 15.44 4.78 17.76
N VAL A 7 15.40 3.98 16.71
CA VAL A 7 16.32 4.14 15.59
C VAL A 7 15.94 5.48 14.99
N GLU A 8 16.78 6.49 15.20
CA GLU A 8 16.56 7.86 14.75
C GLU A 8 16.19 7.86 13.27
N GLY A 9 15.09 8.51 12.90
CA GLY A 9 14.70 8.74 11.51
C GLY A 9 13.78 7.71 10.85
N LEU A 10 13.49 6.56 11.46
CA LEU A 10 12.53 5.60 10.88
C LEU A 10 11.13 6.22 10.71
N PRO A 11 10.45 6.02 9.56
CA PRO A 11 9.09 6.50 9.31
C PRO A 11 8.05 5.64 10.04
N TYR A 12 8.07 5.68 11.38
CA TYR A 12 7.14 4.94 12.22
C TYR A 12 5.68 5.32 11.93
N GLY A 13 4.82 4.31 11.83
CA GLY A 13 3.39 4.51 11.64
C GLY A 13 3.03 5.06 10.25
N TRP A 14 3.86 4.83 9.23
CA TRP A 14 3.50 5.16 7.86
C TRP A 14 2.18 4.49 7.49
N ASP A 15 1.23 5.26 6.96
CA ASP A 15 -0.14 4.81 6.68
C ASP A 15 -0.29 4.12 5.31
N GLY A 16 0.81 3.95 4.58
CA GLY A 16 0.82 3.43 3.22
C GLY A 16 0.61 4.48 2.13
N LYS A 17 0.42 5.77 2.47
CA LYS A 17 0.24 6.86 1.51
C LYS A 17 1.56 7.56 1.19
N ASP A 18 1.71 8.05 -0.04
CA ASP A 18 2.96 8.67 -0.52
C ASP A 18 4.19 7.74 -0.48
N TRP A 19 4.09 6.65 -1.26
CA TRP A 19 5.19 5.69 -1.46
C TRP A 19 6.51 6.35 -1.84
N ARG A 20 6.50 7.42 -2.63
CA ARG A 20 7.72 8.08 -3.10
C ARG A 20 8.53 8.62 -1.92
N ARG A 21 7.87 9.32 -0.98
CA ARG A 21 8.50 9.83 0.23
C ARG A 21 8.98 8.70 1.13
N TYR A 22 8.14 7.69 1.40
CA TYR A 22 8.53 6.55 2.23
C TYR A 22 9.76 5.82 1.66
N LYS A 23 9.72 5.49 0.36
CA LYS A 23 10.83 4.81 -0.33
C LYS A 23 12.12 5.63 -0.25
N TRP A 24 12.03 6.94 -0.46
CA TRP A 24 13.18 7.83 -0.33
C TRP A 24 13.76 7.82 1.09
N THR A 25 12.92 7.96 2.12
CA THR A 25 13.35 7.93 3.53
C THR A 25 14.04 6.61 3.87
N MET A 26 13.43 5.48 3.53
CA MET A 26 14.01 4.15 3.80
C MET A 26 15.33 3.95 3.07
N ARG A 27 15.47 4.40 1.81
CA ARG A 27 16.75 4.32 1.08
C ARG A 27 17.84 5.18 1.71
N THR A 28 17.50 6.35 2.26
CA THR A 28 18.46 7.18 2.99
C THR A 28 18.96 6.47 4.24
N ILE A 29 18.04 5.90 5.03
CA ILE A 29 18.38 5.15 6.26
C ILE A 29 19.20 3.89 5.93
N PHE A 30 18.85 3.17 4.86
CA PHE A 30 19.65 2.04 4.40
C PHE A 30 21.06 2.47 3.99
N ARG A 31 21.22 3.66 3.41
CA ARG A 31 22.55 4.19 3.06
C ARG A 31 23.35 4.55 4.31
N GLU A 32 22.73 5.18 5.31
CA GLU A 32 23.38 5.52 6.59
C GLU A 32 23.87 4.29 7.37
N HIS A 33 23.29 3.12 7.12
CA HIS A 33 23.63 1.87 7.80
C HIS A 33 24.37 0.86 6.93
N ASP A 34 24.85 1.24 5.74
CA ASP A 34 25.51 0.34 4.77
C ASP A 34 24.67 -0.91 4.44
N LEU A 35 23.36 -0.71 4.30
CA LEU A 35 22.36 -1.73 3.97
C LEU A 35 21.82 -1.59 2.55
N LEU A 36 21.97 -0.42 1.92
CA LEU A 36 21.28 -0.12 0.65
C LEU A 36 21.65 -1.10 -0.47
N ASP A 37 22.94 -1.42 -0.64
CA ASP A 37 23.37 -2.31 -1.70
C ASP A 37 22.96 -3.77 -1.47
N ILE A 38 22.74 -4.16 -0.20
CA ILE A 38 22.16 -5.46 0.15
C ILE A 38 20.65 -5.44 -0.12
N ALA A 39 19.94 -4.42 0.34
CA ALA A 39 18.51 -4.26 0.13
C ALA A 39 18.15 -4.22 -1.37
N GLU A 40 18.98 -3.60 -2.20
CA GLU A 40 18.83 -3.55 -3.66
C GLU A 40 19.38 -4.79 -4.38
N GLY A 41 19.91 -5.78 -3.65
CA GLY A 41 20.39 -7.05 -4.20
C GLY A 41 21.68 -6.94 -5.03
N LYS A 42 22.43 -5.84 -4.90
CA LYS A 42 23.73 -5.65 -5.57
C LYS A 42 24.83 -6.49 -4.93
N ILE A 43 24.78 -6.64 -3.60
CA ILE A 43 25.62 -7.59 -2.86
C ILE A 43 24.81 -8.85 -2.66
N LYS A 44 25.38 -9.98 -3.06
CA LYS A 44 24.77 -11.30 -2.89
C LYS A 44 25.64 -12.16 -2.00
N ARG A 45 25.00 -13.10 -1.30
CA ARG A 45 25.68 -14.02 -0.38
C ARG A 45 26.73 -14.87 -1.11
N GLU A 46 26.45 -15.32 -2.32
CA GLU A 46 27.34 -16.20 -3.10
C GLU A 46 28.63 -15.51 -3.55
N GLY A 47 28.70 -14.18 -3.49
CA GLY A 47 29.90 -13.41 -3.80
C GLY A 47 30.86 -13.23 -2.61
N LEU A 48 30.50 -13.78 -1.44
CA LEU A 48 31.28 -13.67 -0.21
C LEU A 48 32.23 -14.86 -0.07
N THR A 49 33.43 -14.62 0.43
CA THR A 49 34.52 -15.61 0.45
C THR A 49 34.89 -16.09 1.85
N SER A 50 34.23 -15.58 2.90
CA SER A 50 34.48 -15.97 4.29
C SER A 50 33.21 -16.10 5.11
N GLU A 51 33.21 -17.05 6.05
CA GLU A 51 32.09 -17.27 6.99
C GLU A 51 31.76 -16.01 7.81
N GLU A 52 32.77 -15.22 8.19
CA GLU A 52 32.56 -13.95 8.89
C GLU A 52 31.77 -12.95 8.03
N SER A 53 32.11 -12.83 6.74
CA SER A 53 31.40 -11.94 5.83
C SER A 53 29.96 -12.40 5.56
N GLU A 54 29.72 -13.71 5.49
CA GLU A 54 28.38 -14.29 5.40
C GLU A 54 27.54 -14.00 6.64
N ALA A 55 28.09 -14.18 7.85
CA ALA A 55 27.38 -13.90 9.09
C ALA A 55 27.03 -12.41 9.22
N ILE A 56 27.93 -11.51 8.78
CA ILE A 56 27.65 -10.07 8.73
C ILE A 56 26.53 -9.78 7.72
N PHE A 57 26.54 -10.41 6.55
CA PHE A 57 25.51 -10.26 5.54
C PHE A 57 24.14 -10.70 6.06
N ASP A 58 24.05 -11.89 6.67
CA ASP A 58 22.81 -12.44 7.24
C ASP A 58 22.28 -11.51 8.33
N LYS A 59 23.14 -10.98 9.21
CA LYS A 59 22.74 -9.99 10.22
C LYS A 59 22.19 -8.71 9.59
N LYS A 60 22.76 -8.25 8.47
CA LYS A 60 22.26 -7.08 7.73
C LYS A 60 20.90 -7.36 7.06
N GLN A 61 20.67 -8.58 6.54
CA GLN A 61 19.37 -9.01 6.04
C GLN A 61 18.28 -8.89 7.12
N PHE A 62 18.52 -9.46 8.31
CA PHE A 62 17.57 -9.35 9.43
C PHE A 62 17.35 -7.91 9.89
N LYS A 63 18.39 -7.06 9.83
CA LYS A 63 18.24 -5.63 10.15
C LYS A 63 17.30 -4.94 9.16
N ILE A 64 17.42 -5.20 7.86
CA ILE A 64 16.52 -4.68 6.83
C ILE A 64 15.07 -5.13 7.09
N MET A 65 14.86 -6.45 7.31
CA MET A 65 13.53 -7.00 7.60
C MET A 65 12.88 -6.33 8.81
N ARG A 66 13.64 -6.16 9.90
CA ARG A 66 13.16 -5.50 11.10
C ARG A 66 12.76 -4.05 10.83
N MET A 67 13.58 -3.29 10.10
CA MET A 67 13.28 -1.89 9.78
C MET A 67 12.01 -1.76 8.95
N ILE A 68 11.84 -2.59 7.93
CA ILE A 68 10.63 -2.63 7.11
C ILE A 68 9.43 -3.02 7.98
N GLY A 69 9.51 -4.13 8.71
CA GLY A 69 8.40 -4.65 9.51
C GLY A 69 7.92 -3.70 10.60
N THR A 70 8.80 -2.85 11.15
CA THR A 70 8.41 -1.84 12.16
C THR A 70 7.86 -0.54 11.59
N THR A 71 7.98 -0.30 10.29
CA THR A 71 7.60 0.98 9.67
C THR A 71 6.38 0.91 8.79
N ILE A 72 5.98 -0.28 8.32
CA ILE A 72 4.80 -0.45 7.47
C ILE A 72 3.55 -0.86 8.28
N PRO A 73 2.34 -0.60 7.78
CA PRO A 73 1.11 -1.09 8.39
C PRO A 73 1.04 -2.62 8.47
N SER A 74 0.35 -3.17 9.47
CA SER A 74 0.21 -4.63 9.68
C SER A 74 -0.34 -5.37 8.45
N HIS A 75 -1.34 -4.80 7.76
CA HIS A 75 -1.91 -5.41 6.55
C HIS A 75 -0.91 -5.48 5.37
N ARG A 76 0.13 -4.65 5.38
CA ARG A 76 1.23 -4.71 4.41
C ARG A 76 2.30 -5.68 4.83
N LEU A 77 2.61 -5.71 6.13
CA LEU A 77 3.53 -6.70 6.68
C LEU A 77 3.08 -8.12 6.34
N GLN A 78 1.80 -8.44 6.49
CA GLN A 78 1.21 -9.73 6.12
C GLN A 78 1.35 -10.11 4.63
N GLN A 79 1.68 -9.16 3.75
CA GLN A 79 1.90 -9.44 2.31
C GLN A 79 3.37 -9.75 1.99
N VAL A 80 4.29 -9.46 2.92
CA VAL A 80 5.73 -9.55 2.71
C VAL A 80 6.47 -10.27 3.84
N ASP A 81 5.77 -10.79 4.85
CA ASP A 81 6.37 -11.49 6.01
C ASP A 81 6.82 -12.91 5.69
N GLN A 82 6.32 -13.49 4.61
CA GLN A 82 6.71 -14.79 4.08
C GLN A 82 8.14 -14.83 3.50
N TYR A 83 8.78 -13.68 3.27
CA TYR A 83 10.14 -13.62 2.71
C TYR A 83 11.21 -13.82 3.79
N GLU A 84 12.20 -14.64 3.48
CA GLU A 84 13.27 -15.01 4.44
C GLU A 84 14.45 -14.04 4.42
N SER A 85 14.50 -13.12 3.44
CA SER A 85 15.54 -12.09 3.35
C SER A 85 14.97 -10.68 3.29
N GLY A 86 15.72 -9.72 3.82
CA GLY A 86 15.41 -8.30 3.74
C GLY A 86 15.45 -7.76 2.31
N THR A 87 16.31 -8.32 1.46
CA THR A 87 16.36 -8.02 0.02
C THR A 87 15.05 -8.39 -0.68
N GLU A 88 14.56 -9.61 -0.49
CA GLU A 88 13.30 -10.05 -1.10
C GLU A 88 12.10 -9.28 -0.54
N MET A 89 12.06 -9.08 0.78
CA MET A 89 11.02 -8.30 1.45
C MET A 89 10.98 -6.86 0.90
N TRP A 90 12.14 -6.22 0.72
CA TRP A 90 12.24 -4.88 0.15
C TRP A 90 11.84 -4.82 -1.33
N ALA A 91 12.26 -5.81 -2.12
CA ALA A 91 11.91 -5.92 -3.53
C ALA A 91 10.40 -6.11 -3.72
N ALA A 92 9.78 -7.01 -2.95
CA ALA A 92 8.34 -7.24 -2.98
C ALA A 92 7.56 -5.99 -2.55
N LEU A 93 8.03 -5.28 -1.52
CA LEU A 93 7.42 -4.01 -1.11
C LEU A 93 7.52 -2.95 -2.23
N CYS A 94 8.68 -2.83 -2.88
CA CYS A 94 8.83 -1.96 -4.04
C CYS A 94 7.87 -2.35 -5.15
N GLU A 95 7.78 -3.62 -5.49
CA GLU A 95 6.89 -4.14 -6.52
C GLU A 95 5.41 -3.85 -6.21
N ILE A 96 4.94 -4.05 -4.98
CA ILE A 96 3.56 -3.75 -4.58
C ILE A 96 3.20 -2.29 -4.86
N TYR A 97 4.07 -1.36 -4.45
CA TYR A 97 3.78 0.06 -4.60
C TYR A 97 4.14 0.63 -5.97
N GLU A 98 5.08 0.03 -6.69
CA GLU A 98 5.44 0.43 -8.05
C GLU A 98 4.48 -0.15 -9.09
N LYS A 99 3.95 -1.36 -8.88
CA LYS A 99 2.83 -1.88 -9.70
C LYS A 99 1.59 -1.02 -9.53
N ARG A 100 1.32 -0.49 -8.35
CA ARG A 100 0.28 0.55 -8.15
C ARG A 100 0.58 1.83 -8.95
N GLN A 101 1.85 2.12 -9.21
CA GLN A 101 2.28 3.25 -10.05
C GLN A 101 2.41 2.89 -11.55
N ASN A 102 2.37 1.59 -11.93
CA ASN A 102 2.41 1.14 -13.32
C ASN A 102 1.17 1.69 -14.06
N ALA A 103 1.40 2.46 -15.11
CA ALA A 103 0.35 3.19 -15.81
C ALA A 103 -0.74 2.25 -16.34
N THR A 104 -0.38 1.11 -16.92
CA THR A 104 -1.34 0.15 -17.51
C THR A 104 -2.19 -0.55 -16.45
N ILE A 105 -1.57 -1.01 -15.36
CA ILE A 105 -2.31 -1.66 -14.25
C ILE A 105 -3.17 -0.64 -13.50
N ARG A 106 -2.67 0.59 -13.35
CA ARG A 106 -3.41 1.71 -12.78
C ARG A 106 -4.63 2.04 -13.62
N GLU A 107 -4.46 2.21 -14.93
CA GLU A 107 -5.56 2.48 -15.87
C GLU A 107 -6.59 1.36 -15.87
N SER A 108 -6.17 0.09 -15.92
CA SER A 108 -7.11 -1.04 -15.87
C SER A 108 -7.86 -1.11 -14.53
N THR A 109 -7.19 -0.79 -13.42
CA THR A 109 -7.82 -0.78 -12.09
C THR A 109 -8.78 0.39 -11.91
N ILE A 110 -8.41 1.58 -12.41
CA ILE A 110 -9.30 2.75 -12.46
C ILE A 110 -10.54 2.44 -13.29
N LEU A 111 -10.37 1.83 -14.47
CA LEU A 111 -11.47 1.45 -15.34
C LEU A 111 -12.44 0.52 -14.61
N ARG A 112 -11.94 -0.60 -14.07
CA ARG A 112 -12.75 -1.59 -13.36
C ARG A 112 -13.51 -0.98 -12.18
N LEU A 113 -12.84 -0.22 -11.32
CA LEU A 113 -13.46 0.42 -10.15
C LEU A 113 -14.47 1.51 -10.56
N SER A 114 -14.19 2.25 -11.63
CA SER A 114 -15.12 3.26 -12.15
C SER A 114 -16.38 2.64 -12.74
N GLU A 115 -16.25 1.53 -13.46
CA GLU A 115 -17.38 0.77 -14.00
C GLU A 115 -18.21 0.15 -12.88
N GLU A 116 -17.56 -0.44 -11.87
CA GLU A 116 -18.21 -0.98 -10.69
C GLU A 116 -19.03 0.09 -9.97
N LEU A 117 -18.43 1.25 -9.67
CA LEU A 117 -19.12 2.37 -9.03
C LEU A 117 -20.33 2.87 -9.84
N LYS A 118 -20.23 2.95 -11.16
CA LYS A 118 -21.33 3.38 -12.05
C LYS A 118 -22.46 2.37 -12.15
N SER A 119 -22.12 1.08 -12.10
CA SER A 119 -23.07 -0.02 -12.26
C SER A 119 -23.78 -0.43 -10.97
N LEU A 120 -23.30 0.06 -9.82
CA LEU A 120 -23.80 -0.34 -8.51
C LEU A 120 -25.28 0.03 -8.35
N LYS A 121 -26.09 -0.92 -7.85
CA LYS A 121 -27.51 -0.73 -7.54
C LYS A 121 -27.81 -1.24 -6.14
N CYS A 122 -28.58 -0.48 -5.38
CA CYS A 122 -29.11 -0.88 -4.10
C CYS A 122 -30.39 -1.68 -4.35
N SER A 123 -30.45 -2.95 -3.94
CA SER A 123 -31.66 -3.75 -4.04
C SER A 123 -32.69 -3.32 -2.97
N GLY A 124 -33.96 -3.69 -3.17
CA GLY A 124 -35.06 -3.28 -2.28
C GLY A 124 -35.02 -3.91 -0.88
N SER A 125 -34.17 -4.92 -0.69
CA SER A 125 -33.88 -5.54 0.61
C SER A 125 -32.51 -5.17 1.18
N ASP A 126 -31.73 -4.35 0.47
CA ASP A 126 -30.36 -4.04 0.87
C ASP A 126 -30.32 -2.94 1.92
N ASP A 127 -29.34 -3.03 2.82
CA ASP A 127 -29.01 -1.96 3.75
C ASP A 127 -28.43 -0.77 2.98
N VAL A 128 -29.25 0.27 2.82
CA VAL A 128 -28.87 1.53 2.13
C VAL A 128 -27.62 2.15 2.76
N GLN A 129 -27.44 2.06 4.08
CA GLN A 129 -26.27 2.60 4.75
C GLN A 129 -25.00 1.82 4.36
N ALA A 130 -25.07 0.50 4.33
CA ALA A 130 -23.97 -0.35 3.89
C ALA A 130 -23.64 -0.12 2.39
N HIS A 131 -24.68 0.05 1.56
CA HIS A 131 -24.54 0.38 0.14
C HIS A 131 -23.81 1.72 -0.09
N VAL A 132 -24.27 2.78 0.58
CA VAL A 132 -23.64 4.10 0.50
C VAL A 132 -22.20 4.05 1.01
N ALA A 133 -21.96 3.37 2.13
CA ALA A 133 -20.60 3.17 2.65
C ALA A 133 -19.70 2.46 1.64
N TYR A 134 -20.24 1.49 0.90
CA TYR A 134 -19.48 0.80 -0.14
C TYR A 134 -19.13 1.73 -1.31
N MET A 135 -20.06 2.56 -1.77
CA MET A 135 -19.78 3.55 -2.82
C MET A 135 -18.69 4.54 -2.40
N PHE A 136 -18.70 5.02 -1.15
CA PHE A 136 -17.64 5.91 -0.63
C PHE A 136 -16.29 5.20 -0.50
N ARG A 137 -16.29 3.89 -0.20
CA ARG A 137 -15.07 3.08 -0.25
C ARG A 137 -14.49 3.04 -1.67
N LEU A 138 -15.31 2.79 -2.68
CA LEU A 138 -14.89 2.80 -4.09
C LEU A 138 -14.33 4.17 -4.52
N LYS A 139 -14.95 5.28 -4.09
CA LYS A 139 -14.42 6.64 -4.30
C LYS A 139 -13.02 6.81 -3.68
N THR A 140 -12.83 6.34 -2.45
CA THR A 140 -11.55 6.41 -1.74
C THR A 140 -10.48 5.57 -2.43
N ASP A 141 -10.84 4.37 -2.89
CA ASP A 141 -9.94 3.49 -3.62
C ASP A 141 -9.52 4.11 -4.95
N LEU A 142 -10.45 4.68 -5.73
CA LEU A 142 -10.15 5.43 -6.96
C LEU A 142 -9.18 6.60 -6.72
N ALA A 143 -9.39 7.38 -5.66
CA ALA A 143 -8.51 8.48 -5.28
C ALA A 143 -7.08 7.99 -4.95
N SER A 144 -6.95 6.80 -4.37
CA SER A 144 -5.63 6.19 -4.09
C SER A 144 -4.84 5.84 -5.37
N TYR A 145 -5.52 5.69 -6.51
CA TYR A 145 -4.92 5.51 -7.83
C TYR A 145 -4.77 6.83 -8.62
N GLY A 146 -5.10 7.98 -8.01
CA GLY A 146 -5.01 9.29 -8.67
C GLY A 146 -6.20 9.62 -9.57
N TYR A 147 -7.31 8.90 -9.43
CA TYR A 147 -8.56 9.19 -10.13
C TYR A 147 -9.58 9.83 -9.19
N GLU A 148 -9.82 11.13 -9.36
CA GLU A 148 -10.75 11.87 -8.51
C GLU A 148 -12.18 11.80 -9.06
N VAL A 149 -13.11 11.29 -8.23
CA VAL A 149 -14.55 11.41 -8.48
C VAL A 149 -15.04 12.66 -7.76
N ASN A 150 -15.33 13.71 -8.50
CA ASN A 150 -15.87 14.94 -7.91
C ASN A 150 -17.24 14.68 -7.24
N ASP A 151 -17.61 15.58 -6.32
CA ASP A 151 -18.82 15.38 -5.50
C ASP A 151 -20.12 15.43 -6.31
N ILE A 152 -20.15 16.15 -7.44
CA ILE A 152 -21.32 16.22 -8.33
C ILE A 152 -21.55 14.85 -8.99
N ASN A 153 -20.49 14.27 -9.54
CA ASN A 153 -20.52 12.95 -10.16
C ASN A 153 -20.84 11.86 -9.13
N MET A 154 -20.25 11.96 -7.94
CA MET A 154 -20.55 11.04 -6.83
C MET A 154 -22.03 11.11 -6.44
N LYS A 155 -22.59 12.32 -6.31
CA LYS A 155 -24.01 12.53 -6.01
C LYS A 155 -24.90 11.94 -7.11
N SER A 156 -24.59 12.18 -8.38
CA SER A 156 -25.32 11.60 -9.51
C SER A 156 -25.32 10.07 -9.44
N MET A 157 -24.15 9.45 -9.28
CA MET A 157 -24.02 7.99 -9.20
C MET A 157 -24.76 7.41 -7.99
N LEU A 158 -24.73 8.10 -6.84
CA LEU A 158 -25.49 7.71 -5.66
C LEU A 158 -26.99 7.70 -5.96
N LEU A 159 -27.53 8.78 -6.54
CA LEU A 159 -28.95 8.88 -6.89
C LEU A 159 -29.37 7.83 -7.93
N ASP A 160 -28.51 7.56 -8.92
CA ASP A 160 -28.75 6.53 -9.93
C ASP A 160 -28.67 5.11 -9.34
N SER A 161 -27.94 4.92 -8.24
CA SER A 161 -27.78 3.62 -7.59
C SER A 161 -28.97 3.23 -6.70
N LEU A 162 -29.73 4.21 -6.23
CA LEU A 162 -30.92 3.99 -5.41
C LEU A 162 -32.12 3.63 -6.29
N LEU A 163 -33.03 2.81 -5.76
CA LEU A 163 -34.28 2.47 -6.47
C LEU A 163 -35.20 3.70 -6.59
N ASP A 164 -36.07 3.66 -7.60
CA ASP A 164 -37.21 4.58 -7.79
C ASP A 164 -38.29 4.34 -6.71
N GLN A 165 -37.92 4.46 -5.44
CA GLN A 165 -38.88 4.48 -4.35
C GLN A 165 -39.26 5.95 -4.07
N ASN A 166 -40.56 6.22 -3.88
CA ASN A 166 -41.10 7.55 -3.64
C ASN A 166 -40.38 8.32 -2.51
N GLU A 167 -39.79 7.61 -1.56
CA GLU A 167 -39.04 8.18 -0.43
C GLU A 167 -37.75 8.90 -0.85
N PHE A 168 -37.19 8.57 -2.03
CA PHE A 168 -35.97 9.17 -2.57
C PHE A 168 -36.23 10.18 -3.70
N GLU A 169 -37.48 10.40 -4.12
CA GLU A 169 -37.81 11.39 -5.15
C GLU A 169 -37.39 12.82 -4.77
N GLN A 170 -37.43 13.16 -3.48
CA GLN A 170 -37.02 14.49 -3.00
C GLN A 170 -35.53 14.77 -3.13
N LEU A 171 -34.72 13.73 -3.40
CA LEU A 171 -33.26 13.83 -3.54
C LEU A 171 -32.81 13.94 -5.00
N ARG A 172 -33.69 13.68 -5.97
CA ARG A 172 -33.47 13.86 -7.40
C ARG A 172 -33.70 15.32 -7.81
#